data_AF-A0A5J6UFN2-F1
#
_entry.id   AF-A0A5J6UFN2-F1
#
_cell.length_a   1.000
_cell.length_b   1.000
_cell.length_c   1.000
_cell.angle_alpha   90.00
_cell.angle_beta   90.00
_cell.angle_gamma   90.00
#
_symmetry.space_group_name_H-M   'P 1'
#
loop_
_entity.id
_entity.type
_entity.pdbx_description
1 polymer ?
#
loop_
_entity_poly.entity_id
_entity_poly.type
_entity_poly.pdbx_seq_one_letter_code
_entity_poly.pdbx_strand_id
1 'polypeptide(L)'
;MSGLTIPRPQFPEDDGGADPRLCEALTGYAAGRVGQHTVLRRLQAARLLVPVVAVLTEEEDVAPGELRREKSSDMALPLLTGEDGRRGVLGFTCTETMRAWRADARPVAVPAGQACRAVLDENADALVVDVAGPVPFAVDGLRLHLLAEGRPVPAPHEDPDVLAAVEAAFGSDEAVAGVRVTEGTSAELAVRFTVNAGHDERRIVQRVSDRLAEVLRGRIVGGVELSVVRRG
;
A
#
# COMPACT_ATOMS: atom_id res chain seq x y z
N MET A 1 33.86 14.62 33.00
CA MET A 1 33.99 14.81 31.54
C MET A 1 32.90 13.97 30.87
N SER A 2 31.68 14.50 30.76
CA SER A 2 30.59 13.79 30.09
C SER A 2 30.78 13.97 28.58
N GLY A 3 31.19 12.92 27.89
CA GLY A 3 31.40 12.97 26.44
C GLY A 3 30.08 13.09 25.71
N LEU A 4 29.96 14.10 24.84
CA LEU A 4 28.86 14.24 23.89
C LEU A 4 28.83 12.97 23.01
N THR A 5 27.86 12.10 23.25
CA THR A 5 27.61 10.94 22.39
C THR A 5 26.76 11.41 21.22
N ILE A 6 27.36 11.49 20.03
CA ILE A 6 26.61 11.80 18.80
C ILE A 6 25.77 10.56 18.45
N PRO A 7 24.43 10.68 18.36
CA PRO A 7 23.58 9.57 17.94
C PRO A 7 24.01 9.07 16.56
N ARG A 8 24.13 7.75 16.41
CA ARG A 8 24.42 7.15 15.09
C ARG A 8 23.19 7.28 14.19
N PRO A 9 23.35 7.63 12.91
CA PRO A 9 22.25 7.59 11.95
C PRO A 9 21.64 6.19 11.90
N GLN A 10 20.31 6.12 11.80
CA GLN A 10 19.59 4.85 11.66
C GLN A 10 19.99 4.12 10.36
N PHE A 11 20.36 4.87 9.32
CA PHE A 11 20.85 4.36 8.03
C PHE A 11 22.19 5.03 7.68
N PRO A 12 23.32 4.49 8.15
CA PRO A 12 24.63 5.13 7.96
C PRO A 12 25.14 5.07 6.51
N GLU A 13 24.70 4.08 5.73
CA GLU A 13 25.08 3.86 4.33
C GLU A 13 23.99 4.32 3.34
N ASP A 14 23.01 5.12 3.79
CA ASP A 14 21.95 5.60 2.92
C ASP A 14 22.46 6.70 1.98
N ASP A 15 22.54 6.36 0.69
CA ASP A 15 22.90 7.28 -0.38
C ASP A 15 21.69 8.03 -0.97
N GLY A 16 20.49 7.79 -0.42
CA GLY A 16 19.23 8.36 -0.89
C GLY A 16 18.65 7.67 -2.12
N GLY A 17 19.31 6.61 -2.63
CA GLY A 17 18.85 5.76 -3.71
C GLY A 17 17.75 4.80 -3.27
N ALA A 18 16.93 4.35 -4.21
CA ALA A 18 15.90 3.36 -3.96
C ALA A 18 16.50 1.94 -3.87
N ASP A 19 15.88 1.07 -3.06
CA ASP A 19 16.22 -0.36 -3.04
C ASP A 19 15.97 -0.97 -4.43
N PRO A 20 17.01 -1.50 -5.13
CA PRO A 20 16.85 -2.07 -6.47
C PRO A 20 15.78 -3.17 -6.55
N ARG A 21 15.61 -3.96 -5.48
CA ARG A 21 14.61 -5.04 -5.43
C ARG A 21 13.19 -4.49 -5.31
N LEU A 22 13.01 -3.36 -4.64
CA LEU A 22 11.72 -2.67 -4.58
C LEU A 22 11.42 -2.00 -5.93
N CYS A 23 12.40 -1.35 -6.56
CA CYS A 23 12.26 -0.80 -7.91
C CYS A 23 11.84 -1.87 -8.92
N GLU A 24 12.50 -3.02 -8.93
CA GLU A 24 12.16 -4.13 -9.81
C GLU A 24 10.72 -4.60 -9.60
N ALA A 25 10.29 -4.74 -8.34
CA ALA A 25 8.92 -5.15 -8.01
C ALA A 25 7.88 -4.10 -8.45
N LEU A 26 8.14 -2.81 -8.21
CA LEU A 26 7.26 -1.72 -8.64
C LEU A 26 7.16 -1.64 -10.17
N THR A 27 8.27 -1.72 -10.89
CA THR A 27 8.28 -1.76 -12.36
C THR A 27 7.57 -3.02 -12.89
N GLY A 28 7.75 -4.17 -12.24
CA GLY A 28 7.03 -5.40 -12.56
C GLY A 28 5.53 -5.25 -12.34
N TYR A 29 5.11 -4.60 -11.25
CA TYR A 29 3.71 -4.33 -10.93
C TYR A 29 3.06 -3.40 -11.95
N ALA A 30 3.70 -2.28 -12.27
CA ALA A 30 3.21 -1.33 -13.28
C ALA A 30 3.09 -1.98 -14.67
N ALA A 31 3.96 -2.94 -15.00
CA ALA A 31 3.91 -3.70 -16.24
C ALA A 31 2.95 -4.89 -16.21
N GLY A 32 2.24 -5.14 -15.09
CA GLY A 32 1.34 -6.29 -14.93
C GLY A 32 2.07 -7.65 -14.96
N ARG A 33 3.36 -7.69 -14.61
CA ARG A 33 4.19 -8.90 -14.55
C ARG A 33 4.24 -9.54 -13.16
N VAL A 34 3.96 -8.77 -12.11
CA VAL A 34 3.83 -9.27 -10.73
C VAL A 34 2.64 -8.61 -10.02
N GLY A 35 2.02 -9.32 -9.09
CA GLY A 35 0.91 -8.79 -8.28
C GLY A 35 1.37 -7.90 -7.12
N GLN A 36 0.41 -7.19 -6.53
CA GLN A 36 0.60 -6.27 -5.40
C GLN A 36 1.39 -6.91 -4.22
N HIS A 37 1.12 -8.18 -3.89
CA HIS A 37 1.80 -8.89 -2.80
C HIS A 37 3.32 -9.03 -3.00
N THR A 38 3.80 -8.98 -4.24
CA THR A 38 5.25 -8.96 -4.51
C THR A 38 5.88 -7.63 -4.12
N VAL A 39 5.20 -6.51 -4.41
CA VAL A 39 5.64 -5.17 -4.00
C VAL A 39 5.62 -5.07 -2.47
N LEU A 40 4.51 -5.49 -1.84
CA LEU A 40 4.34 -5.42 -0.38
C LEU A 40 5.45 -6.16 0.39
N ARG A 41 5.83 -7.36 -0.06
CA ARG A 41 6.93 -8.14 0.54
C ARG A 41 8.30 -7.46 0.41
N ARG A 42 8.54 -6.72 -0.69
CA ARG A 42 9.77 -5.93 -0.86
C ARG A 42 9.74 -4.67 0.00
N LEU A 43 8.59 -4.00 0.02
CA LEU A 43 8.36 -2.79 0.80
C LEU A 43 8.59 -3.03 2.29
N GLN A 44 8.18 -4.18 2.85
CA GLN A 44 8.32 -4.51 4.27
C GLN A 44 9.76 -4.33 4.81
N ALA A 45 10.77 -4.63 4.00
CA ALA A 45 12.18 -4.52 4.39
C ALA A 45 12.85 -3.22 3.92
N ALA A 46 12.14 -2.38 3.16
CA ALA A 46 12.71 -1.21 2.53
C ALA A 46 12.80 -0.01 3.49
N ARG A 47 13.80 0.83 3.22
CA ARG A 47 13.84 2.21 3.70
C ARG A 47 12.94 3.06 2.81
N LEU A 48 12.12 3.92 3.41
CA LEU A 48 11.39 4.99 2.72
C LEU A 48 11.88 6.36 3.20
N LEU A 49 11.69 7.38 2.37
CA LEU A 49 11.86 8.78 2.72
C LEU A 49 10.48 9.37 2.96
N VAL A 50 10.20 9.75 4.18
CA VAL A 50 9.00 10.52 4.52
C VAL A 50 9.38 12.00 4.39
N PRO A 51 8.65 12.79 3.58
CA PRO A 51 8.96 14.20 3.42
C PRO A 51 8.55 14.98 4.67
N VAL A 52 9.39 15.93 5.09
CA VAL A 52 8.98 16.99 6.01
C VAL A 52 9.19 18.35 5.37
N VAL A 53 8.24 19.24 5.57
CA VAL A 53 8.25 20.59 4.98
C VAL A 53 8.11 21.62 6.09
N ALA A 54 8.78 22.76 5.93
CA ALA A 54 8.57 23.88 6.83
C ALA A 54 7.21 24.50 6.54
N VAL A 55 6.37 24.63 7.58
CA VAL A 55 5.12 25.37 7.52
C VAL A 55 5.30 26.65 8.33
N LEU A 56 4.90 27.76 7.71
CA LEU A 56 4.81 29.05 8.39
C LEU A 56 3.49 29.03 9.16
N THR A 57 3.56 28.93 10.49
CA THR A 57 2.40 29.22 11.34
C THR A 57 2.08 30.71 11.26
N GLU A 58 0.80 31.05 11.05
CA GLU A 58 0.33 32.44 10.92
C GLU A 58 0.76 33.30 12.11
N GLU A 59 1.09 34.57 11.84
CA GLU A 59 1.35 35.58 12.87
C GLU A 59 0.10 35.71 13.75
N GLU A 60 0.21 35.51 15.08
CA GLU A 60 -0.80 36.06 15.99
C GLU A 60 -0.82 37.57 15.77
N ASP A 61 -1.99 38.15 15.46
CA ASP A 61 -2.19 39.61 15.35
C ASP A 61 -1.83 40.26 16.70
N VAL A 62 -0.58 40.67 16.86
CA VAL A 62 -0.12 41.36 18.06
C VAL A 62 -0.49 42.84 17.93
N ALA A 63 -1.09 43.40 18.98
CA ALA A 63 -1.50 44.80 19.02
C ALA A 63 -0.31 45.76 18.75
N PRO A 64 -0.54 46.97 18.20
CA PRO A 64 0.53 47.90 17.87
C PRO A 64 1.33 48.30 19.12
N GLY A 65 2.55 47.79 19.26
CA GLY A 65 3.46 48.11 20.37
C GLY A 65 4.24 46.94 20.95
N GLU A 66 3.88 45.70 20.62
CA GLU A 66 4.62 44.52 21.08
C GLU A 66 5.65 44.04 20.03
N LEU A 67 6.82 43.62 20.52
CA LEU A 67 7.89 43.08 19.68
C LEU A 67 7.36 41.84 18.94
N ARG A 68 7.37 41.89 17.60
CA ARG A 68 7.07 40.74 16.72
C ARG A 68 7.82 39.52 17.24
N ARG A 69 7.06 38.53 17.76
CA ARG A 69 7.62 37.28 18.26
C ARG A 69 8.26 36.54 17.09
N GLU A 70 9.47 36.04 17.31
CA GLU A 70 10.30 35.41 16.28
C GLU A 70 9.55 34.29 15.54
N LYS A 71 9.77 34.28 14.22
CA LYS A 71 9.23 33.34 13.23
C LYS A 71 9.60 31.89 13.59
N SER A 72 8.75 31.23 14.37
CA SER A 72 8.86 29.78 14.61
C SER A 72 8.43 29.05 13.35
N SER A 73 9.32 28.27 12.74
CA SER A 73 8.99 27.38 11.63
C SER A 73 8.69 26.00 12.20
N ASP A 74 7.46 25.51 12.03
CA ASP A 74 7.11 24.15 12.43
C ASP A 74 7.38 23.19 11.27
N MET A 75 7.82 21.96 11.57
CA MET A 75 8.10 20.94 10.56
C MET A 75 6.89 20.01 10.48
N ALA A 76 6.15 20.08 9.38
CA ALA A 76 4.95 19.28 9.19
C ALA A 76 5.21 18.06 8.29
N LEU A 77 4.49 16.97 8.59
CA LEU A 77 4.31 15.83 7.72
C LEU A 77 3.19 16.14 6.70
N PRO A 78 3.50 16.30 5.41
CA PRO A 78 2.49 16.57 4.38
C PRO A 78 1.53 15.38 4.23
N LEU A 79 0.24 15.69 4.09
CA LEU A 79 -0.80 14.73 3.76
C LEU A 79 -1.39 15.04 2.38
N LEU A 80 -1.61 14.00 1.59
CA LEU A 80 -2.38 14.05 0.35
C LEU A 80 -3.86 13.82 0.69
N THR A 81 -4.78 14.56 0.09
CA THR A 81 -6.20 14.22 0.10
C THR A 81 -6.61 13.82 -1.31
N GLY A 82 -7.11 12.60 -1.49
CA GLY A 82 -7.67 12.11 -2.74
C GLY A 82 -9.01 12.78 -3.06
N GLU A 83 -9.46 12.65 -4.32
CA GLU A 83 -10.78 13.17 -4.74
C GLU A 83 -11.95 12.50 -3.98
N ASP A 84 -11.72 11.28 -3.49
CA ASP A 84 -12.64 10.51 -2.64
C ASP A 84 -12.61 10.94 -1.16
N GLY A 85 -11.81 11.97 -0.82
CA GLY A 85 -11.65 12.48 0.54
C GLY A 85 -10.70 11.66 1.41
N ARG A 86 -10.18 10.52 0.93
CA ARG A 86 -9.21 9.74 1.69
C ARG A 86 -7.89 10.47 1.82
N ARG A 87 -7.29 10.37 2.98
CA ARG A 87 -6.02 11.03 3.35
C ARG A 87 -4.87 10.03 3.22
N GLY A 88 -3.74 10.47 2.70
CA GLY A 88 -2.55 9.65 2.52
C GLY A 88 -1.30 10.32 3.05
N VAL A 89 -0.50 9.59 3.84
CA VAL A 89 0.87 10.00 4.16
C VAL A 89 1.75 9.67 2.96
N LEU A 90 2.65 10.58 2.62
CA LEU A 90 3.59 10.38 1.51
C LEU A 90 4.84 9.62 1.97
N GLY A 91 5.27 8.66 1.17
CA GLY A 91 6.57 8.02 1.26
C GLY A 91 7.25 7.98 -0.10
N PHE A 92 8.57 8.04 -0.13
CA PHE A 92 9.34 8.00 -1.38
C PHE A 92 10.43 6.94 -1.29
N THR A 93 10.65 6.23 -2.40
CA THR A 93 11.71 5.23 -2.44
C THR A 93 13.09 5.89 -2.55
N CYS A 94 13.20 7.07 -3.18
CA CYS A 94 14.46 7.80 -3.31
C CYS A 94 14.29 9.32 -3.26
N THR A 95 15.41 10.03 -3.16
CA THR A 95 15.42 11.50 -3.09
C THR A 95 14.97 12.17 -4.40
N GLU A 96 15.18 11.50 -5.55
CA GLU A 96 14.80 12.04 -6.86
C GLU A 96 13.29 12.16 -6.98
N THR A 97 12.56 11.09 -6.67
CA THR A 97 11.09 11.06 -6.73
C THR A 97 10.46 12.02 -5.71
N MET A 98 11.06 12.14 -4.52
CA MET A 98 10.65 13.12 -3.52
C MET A 98 10.84 14.56 -3.99
N ARG A 99 11.99 14.89 -4.59
CA ARG A 99 12.26 16.25 -5.10
C ARG A 99 11.41 16.59 -6.31
N ALA A 100 11.10 15.60 -7.15
CA ALA A 100 10.17 15.76 -8.27
C ALA A 100 8.75 16.11 -7.77
N TRP A 101 8.33 15.54 -6.63
CA TRP A 101 7.09 15.93 -5.97
C TRP A 101 7.18 17.36 -5.39
N ARG A 102 8.24 17.65 -4.61
CA ARG A 102 8.41 18.96 -3.98
C ARG A 102 9.88 19.25 -3.66
N ALA A 103 10.42 20.31 -4.28
CA ALA A 103 11.85 20.62 -4.24
C ALA A 103 12.39 21.04 -2.84
N ASP A 104 11.56 21.66 -2.00
CA ASP A 104 11.90 22.08 -0.63
C ASP A 104 11.66 21.00 0.44
N ALA A 105 11.15 19.82 0.05
CA ALA A 105 10.94 18.71 0.97
C ALA A 105 12.28 18.17 1.50
N ARG A 106 12.36 18.00 2.82
CA ARG A 106 13.54 17.41 3.48
C ARG A 106 13.27 15.93 3.74
N PRO A 107 14.21 15.03 3.42
CA PRO A 107 13.98 13.60 3.58
C PRO A 107 14.17 13.18 5.04
N VAL A 108 13.22 12.40 5.56
CA VAL A 108 13.40 11.63 6.79
C VAL A 108 13.40 10.15 6.44
N ALA A 109 14.56 9.52 6.50
CA ALA A 109 14.72 8.10 6.24
C ALA A 109 14.15 7.27 7.40
N VAL A 110 13.19 6.39 7.09
CA VAL A 110 12.55 5.51 8.07
C VAL A 110 12.33 4.11 7.48
N PRO A 111 12.26 3.04 8.30
CA PRO A 111 11.76 1.75 7.84
C PRO A 111 10.32 1.88 7.34
N ALA A 112 9.93 1.12 6.32
CA ALA A 112 8.56 1.17 5.79
C ALA A 112 7.48 0.97 6.87
N GLY A 113 7.71 0.06 7.83
CA GLY A 113 6.77 -0.14 8.94
C GLY A 113 6.63 1.07 9.88
N GLN A 114 7.63 1.96 9.95
CA GLN A 114 7.51 3.23 10.68
C GLN A 114 6.75 4.27 9.84
N ALA A 115 6.93 4.29 8.52
CA ALA A 115 6.10 5.11 7.64
C ALA A 115 4.62 4.68 7.71
N CYS A 116 4.32 3.39 7.76
CA CYS A 116 2.97 2.88 7.97
C CYS A 116 2.40 3.27 9.35
N ARG A 117 3.21 3.31 10.40
CA ARG A 117 2.78 3.83 11.72
C ARG A 117 2.39 5.30 11.66
N ALA A 118 3.16 6.12 10.96
CA ALA A 118 2.84 7.54 10.79
C ALA A 118 1.47 7.74 10.11
N VAL A 119 1.06 6.86 9.19
CA VAL A 119 -0.31 6.87 8.63
C VAL A 119 -1.37 6.73 9.71
N LEU A 120 -1.16 5.79 10.64
CA LEU A 120 -2.10 5.54 11.73
C LEU A 120 -2.12 6.70 12.72
N ASP A 121 -0.96 7.24 13.07
CA ASP A 121 -0.82 8.37 13.99
C ASP A 121 -1.52 9.64 13.45
N GLU A 122 -1.46 9.87 12.14
CA GLU A 122 -2.13 10.99 11.45
C GLU A 122 -3.63 10.76 11.19
N ASN A 123 -4.16 9.59 11.58
CA ASN A 123 -5.51 9.14 11.24
C ASN A 123 -5.78 9.27 9.72
N ALA A 124 -4.82 8.81 8.93
CA ALA A 124 -4.90 8.76 7.47
C ALA A 124 -5.26 7.33 6.99
N ASP A 125 -5.67 7.21 5.74
CA ASP A 125 -6.19 5.98 5.16
C ASP A 125 -5.10 5.11 4.50
N ALA A 126 -4.02 5.72 4.03
CA ALA A 126 -3.00 5.03 3.24
C ALA A 126 -1.59 5.63 3.37
N LEU A 127 -0.58 4.77 3.16
CA LEU A 127 0.74 5.20 2.75
C LEU A 127 0.77 5.27 1.22
N VAL A 128 1.07 6.44 0.65
CA VAL A 128 1.18 6.66 -0.79
C VAL A 128 2.65 6.81 -1.15
N VAL A 129 3.18 5.78 -1.82
CA VAL A 129 4.58 5.68 -2.24
C VAL A 129 4.77 6.27 -3.63
N ASP A 130 5.80 7.11 -3.79
CA ASP A 130 6.26 7.67 -5.07
C ASP A 130 5.13 8.32 -5.90
N VAL A 131 4.38 9.24 -5.29
CA VAL A 131 3.26 9.94 -5.95
C VAL A 131 3.67 10.70 -7.21
N ALA A 132 4.93 11.13 -7.31
CA ALA A 132 5.52 11.77 -8.50
C ALA A 132 6.15 10.78 -9.50
N GLY A 133 5.94 9.48 -9.31
CA GLY A 133 6.47 8.42 -10.16
C GLY A 133 7.85 7.90 -9.71
N PRO A 134 8.42 6.93 -10.46
CA PRO A 134 7.92 6.42 -11.73
C PRO A 134 6.70 5.50 -11.61
N VAL A 135 6.48 4.91 -10.44
CA VAL A 135 5.32 4.03 -10.18
C VAL A 135 4.69 4.41 -8.84
N PRO A 136 3.53 5.10 -8.84
CA PRO A 136 2.81 5.36 -7.60
C PRO A 136 2.22 4.05 -7.06
N PHE A 137 2.31 3.85 -5.75
CA PHE A 137 1.80 2.64 -5.09
C PHE A 137 1.20 2.99 -3.74
N ALA A 138 0.04 2.43 -3.42
CA ALA A 138 -0.63 2.66 -2.14
C ALA A 138 -0.62 1.40 -1.26
N VAL A 139 -0.44 1.61 0.04
CA VAL A 139 -0.69 0.60 1.06
C VAL A 139 -1.79 1.09 2.00
N ASP A 140 -2.88 0.32 2.06
CA ASP A 140 -4.06 0.61 2.85
C ASP A 140 -4.60 -0.65 3.55
N GLY A 141 -5.72 -0.50 4.25
CA GLY A 141 -6.48 -1.59 4.85
C GLY A 141 -5.66 -2.44 5.82
N LEU A 142 -5.85 -3.76 5.79
CA LEU A 142 -5.16 -4.68 6.69
C LEU A 142 -3.63 -4.65 6.49
N ARG A 143 -3.17 -4.48 5.24
CA ARG A 143 -1.75 -4.56 4.90
C ARG A 143 -0.98 -3.41 5.53
N LEU A 144 -1.58 -2.22 5.57
CA LEU A 144 -1.04 -1.06 6.28
C LEU A 144 -0.81 -1.38 7.76
N HIS A 145 -1.82 -1.95 8.43
CA HIS A 145 -1.74 -2.32 9.84
C HIS A 145 -0.67 -3.39 10.09
N LEU A 146 -0.62 -4.43 9.26
CA LEU A 146 0.38 -5.49 9.37
C LEU A 146 1.81 -4.95 9.20
N LEU A 147 2.04 -4.09 8.21
CA LEU A 147 3.35 -3.45 8.02
C LEU A 147 3.70 -2.52 9.18
N ALA A 148 2.74 -1.76 9.71
CA ALA A 148 2.92 -0.92 10.89
C ALA A 148 3.37 -1.73 12.11
N GLU A 149 2.77 -2.90 12.32
CA GLU A 149 3.11 -3.87 13.37
C GLU A 149 4.39 -4.69 13.08
N GLY A 150 4.99 -4.54 11.88
CA GLY A 150 6.14 -5.33 11.45
C GLY A 150 5.81 -6.80 11.16
N ARG A 151 4.53 -7.14 10.99
CA ARG A 151 4.04 -8.48 10.68
C ARG A 151 4.14 -8.77 9.18
N PRO A 152 4.34 -10.04 8.79
CA PRO A 152 4.37 -10.42 7.39
C PRO A 152 3.01 -10.15 6.73
N VAL A 153 3.06 -9.75 5.47
CA VAL A 153 1.87 -9.67 4.61
C VAL A 153 1.43 -11.10 4.27
N PRO A 154 0.13 -11.44 4.45
CA PRO A 154 -0.38 -12.78 4.19
C PRO A 154 -0.22 -13.17 2.72
N ALA A 155 -0.22 -14.48 2.45
CA ALA A 155 -0.34 -14.96 1.08
C ALA A 155 -1.69 -14.53 0.48
N PRO A 156 -1.82 -14.39 -0.86
CA PRO A 156 -3.06 -13.93 -1.48
C PRO A 156 -4.32 -14.73 -1.08
N HIS A 157 -4.20 -16.04 -0.87
CA HIS A 157 -5.32 -16.90 -0.47
C HIS A 157 -5.69 -16.80 1.02
N GLU A 158 -4.88 -16.10 1.81
CA GLU A 158 -5.11 -15.85 3.24
C GLU A 158 -5.43 -14.38 3.51
N ASP A 159 -5.38 -13.53 2.48
CA ASP A 159 -5.56 -12.09 2.57
C ASP A 159 -7.07 -11.74 2.59
N PRO A 160 -7.60 -11.18 3.69
CA PRO A 160 -9.03 -10.89 3.83
C PRO A 160 -9.59 -9.98 2.73
N ASP A 161 -8.82 -9.04 2.20
CA ASP A 161 -9.31 -8.16 1.14
C ASP A 161 -9.37 -8.88 -0.22
N VAL A 162 -8.51 -9.89 -0.43
CA VAL A 162 -8.60 -10.79 -1.58
C VAL A 162 -9.78 -11.73 -1.41
N LEU A 163 -9.96 -12.31 -0.22
CA LEU A 163 -11.09 -13.17 0.09
C LEU A 163 -12.43 -12.44 -0.08
N ALA A 164 -12.54 -11.21 0.43
CA ALA A 164 -13.73 -10.37 0.26
C ALA A 164 -13.99 -10.01 -1.21
N ALA A 165 -12.93 -9.74 -2.00
CA ALA A 165 -13.06 -9.50 -3.44
C ALA A 165 -13.56 -10.75 -4.18
N VAL A 166 -13.03 -11.92 -3.84
CA VAL A 166 -13.51 -13.19 -4.40
C VAL A 166 -14.98 -13.41 -4.03
N GLU A 167 -15.34 -13.25 -2.76
CA GLU A 167 -16.73 -13.36 -2.29
C GLU A 167 -17.67 -12.41 -3.04
N ALA A 168 -17.27 -11.15 -3.22
CA ALA A 168 -18.03 -10.17 -3.99
C ALA A 168 -18.21 -10.56 -5.47
N ALA A 169 -17.24 -11.22 -6.09
CA ALA A 169 -17.37 -11.70 -7.47
C ALA A 169 -18.44 -12.80 -7.62
N PHE A 170 -18.59 -13.65 -6.61
CA PHE A 170 -19.67 -14.62 -6.56
C PHE A 170 -21.01 -13.95 -6.24
N GLY A 171 -21.00 -12.94 -5.35
CA GLY A 171 -22.20 -12.21 -4.94
C GLY A 171 -23.31 -13.13 -4.42
N SER A 172 -24.53 -12.60 -4.33
CA SER A 172 -25.73 -13.37 -3.98
C SER A 172 -26.24 -14.23 -5.16
N ASP A 173 -25.35 -14.79 -5.98
CA ASP A 173 -25.75 -15.65 -7.09
C ASP A 173 -26.29 -16.97 -6.52
N GLU A 174 -27.63 -17.10 -6.48
CA GLU A 174 -28.33 -18.27 -5.96
C GLU A 174 -27.95 -19.57 -6.68
N ALA A 175 -27.28 -19.46 -7.83
CA ALA A 175 -26.78 -20.60 -8.57
C ALA A 175 -25.48 -21.18 -8.01
N VAL A 176 -24.79 -20.47 -7.11
CA VAL A 176 -23.51 -20.89 -6.54
C VAL A 176 -23.65 -21.23 -5.05
N ALA A 177 -22.97 -22.29 -4.63
CA ALA A 177 -22.82 -22.65 -3.23
C ALA A 177 -21.37 -23.00 -2.90
N GLY A 178 -20.95 -22.74 -1.66
CA GLY A 178 -19.70 -23.26 -1.11
C GLY A 178 -18.44 -22.78 -1.83
N VAL A 179 -18.20 -21.47 -1.84
CA VAL A 179 -16.96 -20.87 -2.36
C VAL A 179 -15.83 -21.12 -1.37
N ARG A 180 -14.69 -21.60 -1.87
CA ARG A 180 -13.43 -21.73 -1.11
C ARG A 180 -12.27 -21.20 -1.93
N VAL A 181 -11.39 -20.47 -1.26
CA VAL A 181 -10.14 -19.96 -1.82
C VAL A 181 -8.99 -20.73 -1.20
N THR A 182 -8.04 -21.17 -2.01
CA THR A 182 -6.81 -21.85 -1.58
C THR A 182 -5.63 -21.35 -2.39
N GLU A 183 -4.42 -21.74 -1.98
CA GLU A 183 -3.24 -21.64 -2.84
C GLU A 183 -3.51 -22.41 -4.15
N GLY A 184 -3.10 -21.82 -5.28
CA GLY A 184 -3.16 -22.48 -6.58
C GLY A 184 -1.98 -23.41 -6.81
N THR A 185 -2.17 -24.45 -7.61
CA THR A 185 -1.10 -25.43 -7.91
C THR A 185 -0.24 -25.05 -9.12
N SER A 186 -0.83 -24.30 -10.03
CA SER A 186 -0.31 -23.81 -11.32
C SER A 186 -0.63 -22.33 -11.54
N ALA A 187 -1.30 -21.70 -10.57
CA ALA A 187 -1.66 -20.30 -10.53
C ALA A 187 -1.47 -19.71 -9.12
N GLU A 188 -1.54 -18.40 -8.99
CA GLU A 188 -1.37 -17.70 -7.70
C GLU A 188 -2.52 -17.96 -6.72
N LEU A 189 -3.72 -18.23 -7.23
CA LEU A 189 -4.92 -18.55 -6.45
C LEU A 189 -5.67 -19.72 -7.07
N ALA A 190 -6.33 -20.52 -6.23
CA ALA A 190 -7.38 -21.43 -6.64
C ALA A 190 -8.71 -21.08 -5.99
N VAL A 191 -9.76 -21.04 -6.80
CA VAL A 191 -11.14 -20.77 -6.39
C VAL A 191 -12.00 -21.97 -6.75
N ARG A 192 -12.58 -22.59 -5.72
CA ARG A 192 -13.42 -23.78 -5.84
C ARG A 192 -14.84 -23.46 -5.39
N PHE A 193 -15.83 -23.83 -6.18
CA PHE A 193 -17.23 -23.59 -5.85
C PHE A 193 -18.14 -24.69 -6.40
N THR A 194 -19.36 -24.79 -5.90
CA THR A 194 -20.39 -25.70 -6.40
C THR A 194 -21.45 -24.92 -7.16
N VAL A 195 -21.96 -25.51 -8.24
CA VAL A 195 -23.13 -25.00 -8.96
C VAL A 195 -24.37 -25.77 -8.50
N ASN A 196 -25.41 -25.04 -8.12
CA ASN A 196 -26.69 -25.61 -7.71
C ASN A 196 -27.42 -26.23 -8.90
N ALA A 197 -28.14 -27.34 -8.64
CA ALA A 197 -28.88 -28.05 -9.67
C ALA A 197 -29.86 -27.12 -10.42
N GLY A 198 -30.10 -27.42 -11.70
CA GLY A 198 -30.99 -26.63 -12.56
C GLY A 198 -30.34 -25.40 -13.20
N HIS A 199 -29.05 -25.15 -12.95
CA HIS A 199 -28.32 -24.05 -13.55
C HIS A 199 -27.26 -24.53 -14.57
N ASP A 200 -26.97 -23.66 -15.55
CA ASP A 200 -25.94 -23.89 -16.56
C ASP A 200 -24.54 -23.61 -15.98
N GLU A 201 -23.80 -24.68 -15.70
CA GLU A 201 -22.43 -24.65 -15.16
C GLU A 201 -21.49 -23.78 -16.02
N ARG A 202 -21.54 -23.94 -17.36
CA ARG A 202 -20.64 -23.21 -18.27
C ARG A 202 -20.93 -21.71 -18.23
N ARG A 203 -22.20 -21.33 -18.21
CA ARG A 203 -22.61 -19.93 -18.13
C ARG A 203 -22.21 -19.28 -16.80
N ILE A 204 -22.27 -20.03 -15.70
CA ILE A 204 -21.85 -19.54 -14.38
C ILE A 204 -20.35 -19.38 -14.30
N VAL A 205 -19.59 -20.40 -14.73
CA VAL A 205 -18.12 -20.35 -14.76
C VAL A 205 -17.63 -19.14 -15.55
N GLN A 206 -18.20 -18.87 -16.74
CA GLN A 206 -17.81 -17.70 -17.53
C GLN A 206 -18.08 -16.39 -16.80
N ARG A 207 -19.30 -16.22 -16.25
CA ARG A 207 -19.68 -15.00 -15.53
C ARG A 207 -18.82 -14.73 -14.31
N VAL A 208 -18.57 -15.77 -13.51
CA VAL A 208 -17.70 -15.70 -12.33
C VAL A 208 -16.27 -15.38 -12.74
N SER A 209 -15.76 -16.03 -13.78
CA SER A 209 -14.43 -15.76 -14.33
C SER A 209 -14.26 -14.30 -14.72
N ASP A 210 -15.24 -13.73 -15.44
CA ASP A 210 -15.19 -12.33 -15.89
C ASP A 210 -15.19 -11.37 -14.70
N ARG A 211 -16.03 -11.62 -13.68
CA ARG A 211 -16.06 -10.81 -12.44
C ARG A 211 -14.77 -10.95 -11.62
N LEU A 212 -14.24 -12.17 -11.48
CA LEU A 212 -12.97 -12.40 -10.79
C LEU A 212 -11.82 -11.66 -11.48
N ALA A 213 -11.76 -11.68 -12.81
CA ALA A 213 -10.76 -10.95 -13.58
C ALA A 213 -10.86 -9.43 -13.39
N GLU A 214 -12.06 -8.90 -13.15
CA GLU A 214 -12.28 -7.49 -12.83
C GLU A 214 -11.81 -7.15 -11.41
N VAL A 215 -12.32 -7.85 -10.39
CA VAL A 215 -12.09 -7.49 -8.98
C VAL A 215 -10.69 -7.84 -8.48
N LEU A 216 -10.01 -8.81 -9.10
CA LEU A 216 -8.64 -9.21 -8.74
C LEU A 216 -7.56 -8.53 -9.57
N ARG A 217 -7.94 -7.64 -10.51
CA ARG A 217 -7.00 -6.91 -11.36
C ARG A 217 -5.96 -6.16 -10.51
N GLY A 218 -4.68 -6.30 -10.86
CA GLY A 218 -3.56 -5.67 -10.17
C GLY A 218 -3.19 -6.32 -8.83
N ARG A 219 -4.15 -6.98 -8.15
CA ARG A 219 -3.90 -7.77 -6.94
C ARG A 219 -3.23 -9.09 -7.28
N ILE A 220 -3.75 -9.77 -8.30
CA ILE A 220 -3.35 -11.12 -8.73
C ILE A 220 -2.91 -11.08 -10.19
N VAL A 221 -1.71 -11.59 -10.46
CA VAL A 221 -1.13 -11.61 -11.82
C VAL A 221 -0.75 -13.03 -12.24
N GLY A 222 -0.43 -13.92 -11.30
CA GLY A 222 -0.12 -15.32 -11.58
C GLY A 222 -1.34 -16.17 -11.96
N GLY A 223 -2.46 -15.57 -12.32
CA GLY A 223 -3.69 -16.25 -12.73
C GLY A 223 -4.54 -16.78 -11.57
N VAL A 224 -5.72 -17.29 -11.91
CA VAL A 224 -6.65 -17.93 -10.98
C VAL A 224 -7.09 -19.27 -11.56
N GLU A 225 -6.84 -20.35 -10.84
CA GLU A 225 -7.43 -21.67 -11.11
C GLU A 225 -8.90 -21.65 -10.67
N LEU A 226 -9.81 -21.88 -11.61
CA LEU A 226 -11.24 -21.94 -11.32
C LEU A 226 -11.75 -23.38 -11.48
N SER A 227 -12.40 -23.92 -10.47
CA SER A 227 -12.87 -25.32 -10.49
C SER A 227 -14.26 -25.48 -9.88
N VAL A 228 -15.13 -26.21 -10.59
CA VAL A 228 -16.45 -26.60 -10.08
C VAL A 228 -16.34 -27.94 -9.33
N VAL A 229 -16.77 -27.96 -8.08
CA VAL A 229 -16.82 -29.16 -7.25
C VAL A 229 -18.24 -29.72 -7.28
N ARG A 230 -18.38 -30.97 -7.75
CA ARG A 230 -19.65 -31.71 -7.67
C ARG A 230 -19.77 -32.30 -6.27
N ARG A 231 -20.90 -32.05 -5.59
CA ARG A 231 -21.26 -32.83 -4.40
C ARG A 231 -21.51 -34.26 -4.84
N GLY A 232 -20.68 -35.19 -4.35
CA GLY A 232 -20.90 -36.63 -4.50
C GLY A 232 -22.07 -37.13 -3.66
#